data_AF-A0A9P9FGP6-F1
#
_entry.id   AF-A0A9P9FGP6-F1
#
_cell.length_a   1.000
_cell.length_b   1.000
_cell.length_c   1.000
_cell.angle_alpha   90.00
_cell.angle_beta   90.00
_cell.angle_gamma   90.00
#
_symmetry.space_group_name_H-M   'P 1'
#
loop_
_entity.id
_entity.type
_entity.pdbx_description
1 polymer ?
#
loop_
_entity_poly.entity_id
_entity_poly.type
_entity_poly.pdbx_seq_one_letter_code
_entity_poly.pdbx_strand_id
1 'polypeptide(L)'
;MLGSPFILVTLLASVVSVTQAAALKPRQLLGQLGSLQCNIARVRIVGALGDADQAIGNIQDQATSTAAAAGLSQANAGISQIANAILAGEEPPAESRSEVQAGLEAMAAALTANNSTDPAVGDAQSALTAATAAGEDVVAQC
;
A
#
# COMPACT_ATOMS: atom_id res chain seq x y z
N MET A 1 61.59 14.80 -21.68
CA MET A 1 61.81 14.69 -23.14
C MET A 1 62.56 13.39 -23.41
N LEU A 2 62.26 12.74 -24.54
CA LEU A 2 62.55 11.34 -24.95
C LEU A 2 61.56 10.32 -24.35
N GLY A 3 60.81 9.51 -25.09
CA GLY A 3 60.67 9.28 -26.53
C GLY A 3 59.67 8.11 -26.73
N SER A 4 58.76 8.23 -27.70
CA SER A 4 57.78 7.19 -28.12
C SER A 4 58.50 6.11 -28.97
N PRO A 5 57.99 4.86 -29.17
CA PRO A 5 56.90 4.67 -30.15
C PRO A 5 55.94 3.45 -29.94
N PHE A 6 54.74 3.59 -30.51
CA PHE A 6 53.90 2.58 -31.19
C PHE A 6 53.92 1.11 -30.74
N ILE A 7 52.77 0.60 -30.24
CA ILE A 7 52.21 -0.68 -30.69
C ILE A 7 50.69 -0.57 -30.81
N LEU A 8 50.20 -0.82 -32.02
CA LEU A 8 48.80 -0.98 -32.41
C LEU A 8 48.38 -2.43 -32.10
N VAL A 9 47.37 -2.66 -31.25
CA VAL A 9 46.68 -3.96 -31.16
C VAL A 9 45.18 -3.72 -31.09
N THR A 10 44.51 -3.91 -32.24
CA THR A 10 43.07 -4.09 -32.35
C THR A 10 42.71 -5.50 -31.90
N LEU A 11 42.07 -5.64 -30.73
CA LEU A 11 41.47 -6.88 -30.29
C LEU A 11 39.94 -6.75 -30.34
N LEU A 12 39.32 -7.38 -31.35
CA LEU A 12 37.88 -7.61 -31.36
C LEU A 12 37.54 -8.61 -30.26
N ALA A 13 36.89 -8.16 -29.20
CA ALA A 13 36.24 -9.02 -28.22
C ALA A 13 34.73 -9.04 -28.49
N SER A 14 34.27 -10.17 -29.03
CA SER A 14 32.88 -10.52 -29.24
C SER A 14 32.13 -10.45 -27.91
N VAL A 15 31.21 -9.50 -27.76
CA VAL A 15 30.27 -9.49 -26.63
C VAL A 15 29.28 -10.65 -26.83
N VAL A 16 29.48 -11.71 -26.07
CA VAL A 16 28.52 -12.81 -25.94
C VAL A 16 27.31 -12.23 -25.20
N SER A 17 26.20 -12.06 -25.91
CA SER A 17 24.90 -11.74 -25.32
C SER A 17 24.50 -12.91 -24.41
N VAL A 18 24.82 -12.81 -23.12
CA VAL A 18 24.18 -13.64 -22.09
C VAL A 18 22.72 -13.20 -22.04
N THR A 19 21.88 -13.88 -22.82
CA THR A 19 20.45 -13.97 -22.55
C THR A 19 20.33 -14.55 -21.16
N GLN A 20 20.13 -13.68 -20.18
CA GLN A 20 19.69 -14.09 -18.86
C GLN A 20 18.33 -14.74 -19.09
N ALA A 21 18.30 -16.07 -19.15
CA ALA A 21 17.08 -16.82 -18.90
C ALA A 21 16.63 -16.37 -17.52
N ALA A 22 15.65 -15.48 -17.47
CA ALA A 22 15.03 -15.08 -16.21
C ALA A 22 14.57 -16.38 -15.57
N ALA A 23 15.19 -16.75 -14.44
CA ALA A 23 14.69 -17.83 -13.62
C ALA A 23 13.19 -17.57 -13.46
N LEU A 24 12.36 -18.50 -13.94
CA LEU A 24 10.92 -18.46 -13.70
C LEU A 24 10.77 -18.46 -12.19
N LYS A 25 10.59 -17.26 -11.65
CA LYS A 25 10.64 -16.99 -10.22
C LYS A 25 9.59 -17.89 -9.55
N PRO A 26 9.82 -18.31 -8.30
CA PRO A 26 8.78 -18.85 -7.41
C PRO A 26 7.49 -18.01 -7.34
N ARG A 27 7.51 -16.80 -7.90
CA ARG A 27 6.40 -15.87 -8.11
C ARG A 27 5.15 -16.44 -8.78
N GLN A 28 5.16 -17.53 -9.56
CA GLN A 28 3.88 -18.01 -10.11
C GLN A 28 3.03 -18.76 -9.07
N LEU A 29 3.64 -19.59 -8.23
CA LEU A 29 2.92 -20.28 -7.14
C LEU A 29 2.65 -19.34 -5.96
N LEU A 30 3.66 -18.55 -5.56
CA LEU A 30 3.49 -17.53 -4.53
C LEU A 30 2.67 -16.33 -5.00
N GLY A 31 2.64 -16.01 -6.30
CA GLY A 31 1.86 -14.90 -6.84
C GLY A 31 0.38 -15.24 -6.97
N GLN A 32 0.02 -16.49 -7.25
CA GLN A 32 -1.38 -16.91 -7.17
C GLN A 32 -1.90 -16.92 -5.72
N LEU A 33 -1.10 -17.44 -4.78
CA LEU A 33 -1.46 -17.42 -3.36
C LEU A 33 -1.39 -16.00 -2.76
N GLY A 34 -0.42 -15.19 -3.18
CA GLY A 34 -0.24 -13.79 -2.76
C GLY A 34 -1.35 -12.90 -3.29
N SER A 35 -1.72 -13.03 -4.57
CA SER A 35 -2.89 -12.31 -5.12
C SER A 35 -4.20 -12.73 -4.47
N LEU A 36 -4.39 -14.01 -4.10
CA LEU A 36 -5.58 -14.43 -3.35
C LEU A 36 -5.62 -13.83 -1.95
N GLN A 37 -4.50 -13.89 -1.21
CA GLN A 37 -4.40 -13.30 0.14
C GLN A 37 -4.55 -11.78 0.10
N CYS A 38 -3.94 -11.11 -0.87
CA CYS A 38 -4.14 -9.69 -1.11
C CYS A 38 -5.61 -9.36 -1.37
N ASN A 39 -6.30 -10.12 -2.23
CA ASN A 39 -7.73 -9.87 -2.47
C ASN A 39 -8.58 -10.06 -1.21
N ILE A 40 -8.27 -11.05 -0.38
CA ILE A 40 -8.96 -11.24 0.91
C ILE A 40 -8.68 -10.05 1.83
N ALA A 41 -7.43 -9.62 1.96
CA ALA A 41 -7.04 -8.45 2.76
C ALA A 41 -7.76 -7.19 2.28
N ARG A 42 -7.84 -6.98 0.96
CA ARG A 42 -8.56 -5.85 0.34
C ARG A 42 -10.06 -5.86 0.63
N VAL A 43 -10.71 -7.01 0.57
CA VAL A 43 -12.15 -7.09 0.90
C VAL A 43 -12.38 -6.80 2.39
N ARG A 44 -11.52 -7.32 3.27
CA ARG A 44 -11.61 -7.06 4.71
C ARG A 44 -11.43 -5.59 5.04
N ILE A 45 -10.40 -4.94 4.48
CA ILE A 45 -10.16 -3.53 4.76
C ILE A 45 -11.26 -2.64 4.18
N VAL A 46 -11.79 -2.92 2.98
CA VAL A 46 -12.92 -2.15 2.42
C VAL A 46 -14.13 -2.23 3.34
N GLY A 47 -14.44 -3.42 3.88
CA GLY A 47 -15.51 -3.58 4.87
C GLY A 47 -15.25 -2.75 6.13
N ALA A 48 -14.05 -2.88 6.72
CA ALA A 48 -13.69 -2.15 7.93
C ALA A 48 -13.62 -0.62 7.74
N LEU A 49 -13.19 -0.15 6.56
CA LEU A 49 -13.23 1.28 6.20
C LEU A 49 -14.68 1.76 6.04
N GLY A 50 -15.59 0.93 5.56
CA GLY A 50 -17.02 1.23 5.53
C GLY A 50 -17.63 1.38 6.93
N ASP A 51 -17.27 0.48 7.85
CA ASP A 51 -17.67 0.60 9.26
C ASP A 51 -17.09 1.87 9.91
N ALA A 52 -15.85 2.21 9.58
CA ALA A 52 -15.20 3.44 10.04
C ALA A 52 -15.90 4.70 9.49
N ASP A 53 -16.26 4.72 8.20
CA ASP A 53 -17.02 5.82 7.57
C ASP A 53 -18.36 6.06 8.29
N GLN A 54 -19.10 4.99 8.53
CA GLN A 54 -20.37 5.06 9.25
C GLN A 54 -20.19 5.63 10.66
N ALA A 55 -19.16 5.18 11.40
CA ALA A 55 -18.88 5.69 12.73
C ALA A 55 -18.43 7.16 12.72
N ILE A 56 -17.57 7.55 11.78
CA ILE A 56 -17.10 8.93 11.58
C ILE A 56 -18.26 9.87 11.26
N GLY A 57 -19.24 9.40 10.47
CA GLY A 57 -20.45 10.16 10.15
C GLY A 57 -21.35 10.45 11.36
N ASN A 58 -21.19 9.72 12.46
CA ASN A 58 -21.93 9.92 13.70
C ASN A 58 -21.19 10.83 14.71
N ILE A 59 -19.93 11.19 14.45
CA ILE A 59 -19.15 12.08 15.32
C ILE A 59 -19.74 13.49 15.26
N GLN A 60 -20.04 14.06 16.44
CA GLN A 60 -20.67 15.38 16.54
C GLN A 60 -19.67 16.52 16.36
N ASP A 61 -18.41 16.32 16.76
CA ASP A 61 -17.36 17.30 16.54
C ASP A 61 -16.96 17.33 15.06
N GLN A 62 -17.41 18.38 14.36
CA GLN A 62 -17.21 18.51 12.92
C GLN A 62 -15.73 18.53 12.52
N ALA A 63 -14.85 19.10 13.35
CA ALA A 63 -13.42 19.15 13.07
C ALA A 63 -12.81 17.74 13.09
N THR A 64 -13.16 16.94 14.08
CA THR A 64 -12.77 15.53 14.21
C THR A 64 -13.31 14.70 13.07
N SER A 65 -14.62 14.79 12.80
CA SER A 65 -15.27 14.05 11.72
C SER A 65 -14.63 14.35 10.36
N THR A 66 -14.39 15.63 10.06
CA THR A 66 -13.76 16.07 8.80
C THR A 66 -12.31 15.58 8.68
N ALA A 67 -11.53 15.67 9.76
CA ALA A 67 -10.14 15.21 9.76
C ALA A 67 -10.04 13.68 9.63
N ALA A 68 -10.90 12.93 10.32
CA ALA A 68 -10.96 11.48 10.23
C ALA A 68 -11.41 11.02 8.82
N ALA A 69 -12.42 11.68 8.25
CA ALA A 69 -12.90 11.42 6.89
C ALA A 69 -11.82 11.68 5.82
N ALA A 70 -10.91 12.65 6.05
CA ALA A 70 -9.77 12.87 5.16
C ALA A 70 -8.79 11.68 5.17
N GLY A 71 -8.46 11.15 6.35
CA GLY A 71 -7.62 9.95 6.49
C GLY A 71 -8.27 8.70 5.86
N LEU A 72 -9.57 8.51 6.10
CA LEU A 72 -10.37 7.48 5.46
C LEU A 72 -10.33 7.56 3.92
N SER A 73 -10.53 8.76 3.37
CA SER A 73 -10.48 9.00 1.92
C SER A 73 -9.12 8.64 1.34
N GLN A 74 -8.03 9.02 2.02
CA GLN A 74 -6.67 8.66 1.63
C GLN A 74 -6.45 7.13 1.65
N ALA A 75 -6.92 6.44 2.68
CA ALA A 75 -6.80 4.97 2.73
C ALA A 75 -7.57 4.30 1.59
N ASN A 76 -8.79 4.77 1.28
CA ASN A 76 -9.60 4.29 0.16
C ASN A 76 -8.93 4.55 -1.20
N ALA A 77 -8.24 5.67 -1.37
CA ALA A 77 -7.48 5.97 -2.58
C ALA A 77 -6.36 4.93 -2.81
N GLY A 78 -5.57 4.62 -1.77
CA GLY A 78 -4.54 3.59 -1.83
C GLY A 78 -5.12 2.21 -2.17
N ILE A 79 -6.21 1.79 -1.53
CA ILE A 79 -6.90 0.52 -1.84
C ILE A 79 -7.43 0.47 -3.28
N SER A 80 -7.88 1.59 -3.81
CA SER A 80 -8.37 1.70 -5.19
C SER A 80 -7.22 1.56 -6.19
N GLN A 81 -6.07 2.17 -5.93
CA GLN A 81 -4.88 2.01 -6.75
C GLN A 81 -4.38 0.55 -6.75
N ILE A 82 -4.35 -0.10 -5.58
CA ILE A 82 -4.04 -1.54 -5.46
C ILE A 82 -5.02 -2.37 -6.30
N ALA A 83 -6.33 -2.04 -6.28
CA ALA A 83 -7.35 -2.70 -7.11
C ALA A 83 -6.98 -2.65 -8.59
N ASN A 84 -6.68 -1.44 -9.05
CA ASN A 84 -6.46 -1.17 -10.46
C ASN A 84 -5.21 -1.89 -10.96
N ALA A 85 -4.13 -1.92 -10.18
CA ALA A 85 -2.92 -2.68 -10.51
C ALA A 85 -3.22 -4.18 -10.67
N ILE A 86 -3.96 -4.77 -9.72
CA ILE A 86 -4.32 -6.20 -9.78
C ILE A 86 -5.20 -6.49 -11.01
N LEU A 87 -6.18 -5.64 -11.30
CA LEU A 87 -7.03 -5.77 -12.48
C LEU A 87 -6.24 -5.64 -13.79
N ALA A 88 -5.17 -4.83 -13.79
CA ALA A 88 -4.23 -4.71 -14.90
C ALA A 88 -3.23 -5.89 -14.97
N GLY A 89 -3.22 -6.80 -14.00
CA GLY A 89 -2.24 -7.89 -13.90
C GLY A 89 -0.86 -7.43 -13.44
N GLU A 90 -0.77 -6.25 -12.85
CA GLU A 90 0.44 -5.64 -12.30
C GLU A 90 0.59 -5.95 -10.81
N GLU A 91 1.82 -5.84 -10.33
CA GLU A 91 2.13 -5.91 -8.90
C GLU A 91 1.60 -4.63 -8.21
N PRO A 92 0.84 -4.74 -7.10
CA PRO A 92 0.42 -3.59 -6.32
C PRO A 92 1.57 -2.61 -6.02
N PRO A 93 1.39 -1.30 -6.29
CA PRO A 93 2.44 -0.33 -6.04
C PRO A 93 2.74 -0.20 -4.54
N ALA A 94 4.02 -0.09 -4.20
CA ALA A 94 4.44 0.14 -2.81
C ALA A 94 3.90 1.47 -2.26
N GLU A 95 3.81 2.49 -3.11
CA GLU A 95 3.23 3.79 -2.76
C GLU A 95 1.77 3.66 -2.33
N SER A 96 0.97 2.87 -3.04
CA SER A 96 -0.44 2.66 -2.69
C SER A 96 -0.60 1.95 -1.34
N ARG A 97 0.29 1.01 -0.98
CA ARG A 97 0.32 0.41 0.36
C ARG A 97 0.67 1.44 1.44
N SER A 98 1.65 2.30 1.17
CA SER A 98 2.01 3.41 2.06
C SER A 98 0.87 4.42 2.21
N GLU A 99 0.09 4.70 1.16
CA GLU A 99 -1.10 5.56 1.25
C GLU A 99 -2.17 4.97 2.16
N VAL A 100 -2.39 3.65 2.11
CA VAL A 100 -3.30 2.96 3.03
C VAL A 100 -2.86 3.17 4.48
N GLN A 101 -1.58 2.90 4.77
CA GLN A 101 -1.03 3.09 6.11
C GLN A 101 -1.13 4.55 6.57
N ALA A 102 -0.72 5.50 5.73
CA ALA A 102 -0.75 6.92 6.05
C ALA A 102 -2.18 7.43 6.30
N GLY A 103 -3.17 6.96 5.53
CA GLY A 103 -4.58 7.31 5.75
C GLY A 103 -5.12 6.79 7.08
N LEU A 104 -4.79 5.55 7.44
CA LEU A 104 -5.15 4.96 8.74
C LEU A 104 -4.49 5.70 9.92
N GLU A 105 -3.21 6.05 9.81
CA GLU A 105 -2.50 6.84 10.82
C GLU A 105 -3.08 8.26 10.96
N ALA A 106 -3.44 8.91 9.85
CA ALA A 106 -4.10 10.21 9.87
C ALA A 106 -5.47 10.15 10.56
N MET A 107 -6.24 9.10 10.28
CA MET A 107 -7.52 8.84 10.95
C MET A 107 -7.34 8.59 12.45
N ALA A 108 -6.33 7.81 12.85
CA ALA A 108 -5.96 7.63 14.25
C ALA A 108 -5.63 8.95 14.94
N ALA A 109 -4.78 9.77 14.32
CA ALA A 109 -4.39 11.07 14.86
C ALA A 109 -5.61 11.98 15.06
N ALA A 110 -6.53 12.02 14.10
CA ALA A 110 -7.76 12.80 14.20
C ALA A 110 -8.66 12.33 15.37
N LEU A 111 -8.87 11.01 15.50
CA LEU A 111 -9.73 10.44 16.54
C LEU A 111 -9.13 10.47 17.94
N THR A 112 -7.80 10.62 18.05
CA THR A 112 -7.11 10.72 19.35
C THR A 112 -7.00 12.19 19.82
N ALA A 113 -7.05 13.14 18.89
CA ALA A 113 -6.93 14.56 19.18
C ALA A 113 -8.14 15.15 19.93
N ASN A 114 -9.27 14.45 20.00
CA ASN A 114 -10.50 14.95 20.61
C ASN A 114 -11.11 13.99 21.65
N ASN A 115 -11.72 14.60 22.68
CA ASN A 115 -12.07 13.99 23.96
C ASN A 115 -13.17 12.91 23.86
N SER A 116 -13.01 11.87 24.69
CA SER A 116 -13.80 10.65 24.89
C SER A 116 -15.23 10.84 25.42
N THR A 117 -15.78 12.05 25.34
CA THR A 117 -17.17 12.36 25.72
C THR A 117 -18.19 12.08 24.61
N ASP A 118 -17.75 11.94 23.36
CA ASP A 118 -18.61 11.50 22.25
C ASP A 118 -18.48 9.98 22.06
N PRO A 119 -19.53 9.19 22.33
CA PRO A 119 -19.51 7.75 22.12
C PRO A 119 -19.15 7.36 20.68
N ALA A 120 -19.51 8.18 19.69
CA ALA A 120 -19.20 7.92 18.29
C ALA A 120 -17.68 7.93 18.00
N VAL A 121 -16.89 8.67 18.78
CA VAL A 121 -15.42 8.63 18.68
C VAL A 121 -14.90 7.27 19.14
N GLY A 122 -15.49 6.66 20.17
CA GLY A 122 -15.14 5.32 20.63
C GLY A 122 -15.50 4.23 19.60
N ASP A 123 -16.67 4.35 18.96
CA ASP A 123 -17.07 3.47 17.88
C ASP A 123 -16.14 3.61 16.68
N ALA A 124 -15.78 4.84 16.30
CA ALA A 124 -14.83 5.11 15.22
C ALA A 124 -13.43 4.57 15.52
N GLN A 125 -12.95 4.66 16.76
CA GLN A 125 -11.67 4.06 17.18
C GLN A 125 -11.70 2.52 17.11
N SER A 126 -12.84 1.92 17.48
CA SER A 126 -13.03 0.46 17.38
C SER A 126 -13.02 -0.01 15.93
N ALA A 127 -13.76 0.69 15.06
CA ALA A 127 -13.76 0.42 13.62
C ALA A 127 -12.38 0.65 12.98
N LEU A 128 -11.69 1.73 13.36
CA LEU A 128 -10.32 2.00 12.94
C LEU A 128 -9.34 0.89 13.37
N THR A 129 -9.52 0.31 14.55
CA THR A 129 -8.67 -0.81 15.00
C THR A 129 -8.82 -2.02 14.08
N ALA A 130 -10.06 -2.35 13.70
CA ALA A 130 -10.33 -3.40 12.71
C ALA A 130 -9.75 -3.06 11.33
N ALA A 131 -9.88 -1.81 10.90
CA ALA A 131 -9.32 -1.32 9.63
C ALA A 131 -7.80 -1.35 9.62
N THR A 132 -7.16 -1.04 10.75
CA THR A 132 -5.69 -1.08 10.91
C THR A 132 -5.18 -2.50 10.81
N ALA A 133 -5.78 -3.46 11.51
CA ALA A 133 -5.42 -4.87 11.39
C ALA A 133 -5.57 -5.39 9.95
N ALA A 134 -6.65 -5.01 9.25
CA ALA A 134 -6.83 -5.37 7.84
C ALA A 134 -5.86 -4.61 6.91
N GLY A 135 -5.44 -3.39 7.26
CA GLY A 135 -4.44 -2.61 6.56
C GLY A 135 -3.04 -3.21 6.65
N GLU A 136 -2.66 -3.74 7.81
CA GLU A 136 -1.41 -4.49 7.97
C GLU A 136 -1.37 -5.72 7.06
N ASP A 137 -2.49 -6.44 6.93
CA ASP A 137 -2.62 -7.55 5.97
C ASP A 137 -2.41 -7.06 4.52
N VAL A 138 -2.93 -5.88 4.15
CA VAL A 138 -2.70 -5.30 2.80
C VAL A 138 -1.23 -4.94 2.60
N VAL A 139 -0.58 -4.32 3.59
CA VAL A 139 0.84 -3.97 3.50
C VAL A 139 1.71 -5.23 3.36
N ALA A 140 1.36 -6.30 4.07
CA ALA A 140 2.12 -7.55 4.07
C ALA A 140 1.87 -8.43 2.83
N GLN A 141 0.66 -8.44 2.28
CA GLN A 141 0.23 -9.45 1.31
C GLN A 141 0.10 -8.95 -0.14
N CYS A 142 0.04 -7.64 -0.41
CA CYS A 142 -0.31 -7.10 -1.74
C CYS A 142 0.87 -6.75 -2.67
#